data_AF-A0A9D1ABP2-F1
#
_entry.id   AF-A0A9D1ABP2-F1
#
_cell.length_a   1.000
_cell.length_b   1.000
_cell.length_c   1.000
_cell.angle_alpha   90.00
_cell.angle_beta   90.00
_cell.angle_gamma   90.00
#
_symmetry.space_group_name_H-M   'P 1'
#
loop_
_entity.id
_entity.type
_entity.pdbx_description
1 polymer ?
#
loop_
_entity_poly.entity_id
_entity_poly.type
_entity_poly.pdbx_seq_one_letter_code
_entity_poly.pdbx_strand_id
1 'polypeptide(L)' 'MSYASLIQPVPVPADSNPRITWGKYFSQSEQILLPVSVLCHHALVDARPISEFYQILSQEMREID' A
#
# COMPACT_ATOMS: atom_id res chain seq x y z
N MET A 1 0.17 -10.87 -11.33
CA MET A 1 1.52 -11.18 -10.82
C MET A 1 1.65 -10.69 -9.39
N SER A 2 2.48 -11.31 -8.55
CA SER A 2 2.88 -10.73 -7.25
C SER A 2 4.10 -9.83 -7.48
N TYR A 3 4.26 -8.79 -6.66
CA TYR A 3 5.38 -7.85 -6.74
C TYR A 3 5.94 -7.56 -5.34
N ALA A 4 7.22 -7.18 -5.27
CA ALA A 4 7.84 -6.69 -4.03
C ALA A 4 7.93 -5.16 -3.97
N SER A 5 7.96 -4.50 -5.13
CA SER A 5 7.91 -3.03 -5.25
C SER A 5 7.19 -2.63 -6.53
N LEU A 6 6.43 -1.54 -6.45
CA LEU A 6 5.71 -0.94 -7.57
C LEU A 6 5.59 0.58 -7.34
N ILE A 7 5.97 1.38 -8.33
CA ILE A 7 5.81 2.83 -8.36
C ILE A 7 5.03 3.20 -9.62
N GLN A 8 3.96 3.98 -9.47
CA GLN A 8 3.18 4.48 -10.60
C GLN A 8 3.78 5.77 -11.17
N PRO A 9 3.68 6.00 -12.49
CA PRO A 9 4.03 7.28 -13.08
C PRO A 9 3.22 8.43 -12.45
N VAL A 10 3.89 9.56 -12.21
CA VAL A 10 3.29 10.79 -11.66
C VAL A 10 3.39 11.89 -12.73
N PRO A 11 2.32 12.66 -12.98
CA PRO A 11 2.36 13.78 -13.92
C PRO A 11 3.31 14.89 -13.44
N VAL A 12 3.62 15.82 -14.35
CA VAL A 12 4.34 17.06 -14.03
C VAL A 12 3.43 18.25 -14.37
N PRO A 13 3.05 19.09 -13.41
CA PRO A 13 3.44 19.04 -11.99
C PRO A 13 2.83 17.84 -11.24
N ALA A 14 3.46 17.45 -10.14
CA ALA A 14 3.00 16.34 -9.32
C ALA A 14 1.62 16.63 -8.72
N ASP A 15 0.70 15.66 -8.81
CA ASP A 15 -0.62 15.78 -8.21
C ASP A 15 -0.63 15.33 -6.73
N SER A 16 -1.78 15.54 -6.08
CA SER A 16 -2.00 15.25 -4.67
C SER A 16 -2.81 13.96 -4.43
N ASN A 17 -3.02 13.15 -5.47
CA ASN A 17 -3.88 11.96 -5.36
C ASN A 17 -3.09 10.80 -4.75
N PRO A 18 -3.48 10.28 -3.57
CA PRO A 18 -2.87 9.08 -3.02
C PRO A 18 -3.18 7.89 -3.94
N ARG A 19 -2.15 7.10 -4.22
CA ARG A 19 -2.22 5.97 -5.13
C ARG A 19 -1.93 4.70 -4.36
N ILE A 20 -2.93 3.83 -4.28
CA ILE A 20 -2.83 2.55 -3.59
C ILE A 20 -2.96 1.46 -4.64
N THR A 21 -2.03 0.52 -4.62
CA THR A 21 -2.03 -0.64 -5.52
C THR A 21 -1.81 -1.89 -4.72
N TRP A 22 -2.39 -3.00 -5.16
CA TRP A 22 -2.16 -4.32 -4.57
C TRP A 22 -1.87 -5.35 -5.66
N GLY A 23 -0.98 -6.29 -5.35
CA GLY A 23 -0.64 -7.39 -6.25
C GLY A 23 -1.48 -8.62 -5.99
N LYS A 24 -1.16 -9.71 -6.69
CA LYS A 24 -1.73 -11.02 -6.37
C LYS A 24 -1.20 -11.49 -5.01
N TYR A 25 -2.08 -11.93 -4.12
CA TYR A 25 -1.69 -12.55 -2.85
C TYR A 25 -0.89 -13.83 -3.08
N PHE A 26 -0.08 -14.21 -2.10
CA PHE A 26 0.69 -15.45 -2.13
C PHE A 26 0.90 -16.00 -0.72
N SER A 27 1.07 -17.30 -0.61
CA SER A 27 1.40 -17.95 0.66
C SER A 27 2.90 -17.84 0.93
N GLN A 28 3.27 -17.46 2.14
CA GLN A 28 4.63 -17.49 2.65
C GLN A 28 4.60 -18.13 4.03
N SER A 29 5.20 -19.32 4.14
CA SER A 29 5.06 -20.17 5.32
C SER A 29 3.57 -20.41 5.65
N GLU A 30 3.14 -20.17 6.90
CA GLU A 30 1.76 -20.34 7.36
C GLU A 30 0.90 -19.07 7.21
N GLN A 31 1.37 -18.07 6.46
CA GLN A 31 0.68 -16.79 6.28
C GLN A 31 0.35 -16.52 4.81
N ILE A 32 -0.82 -15.92 4.57
CA ILE A 32 -1.15 -15.34 3.27
C ILE A 32 -0.74 -13.86 3.28
N LEU A 33 0.11 -13.47 2.35
CA LEU A 33 0.60 -12.10 2.22
C LEU A 33 -0.04 -11.42 1.00
N LEU A 34 -0.43 -10.16 1.18
CA LEU A 34 -0.89 -9.28 0.11
C LEU A 34 0.13 -8.15 -0.07
N PRO A 35 0.81 -8.05 -1.22
CA PRO A 35 1.70 -6.93 -1.48
C PRO A 35 0.87 -5.66 -1.75
N VAL A 36 1.13 -4.60 -0.99
CA VAL A 36 0.42 -3.31 -1.07
C VAL A 36 1.44 -2.16 -1.12
N SER A 37 1.36 -1.34 -2.17
CA SER A 37 2.15 -0.12 -2.33
C SER A 37 1.27 1.12 -2.19
N VAL A 38 1.74 2.10 -1.41
CA VAL A 38 1.12 3.42 -1.26
C VAL A 38 2.09 4.49 -1.76
N LEU A 39 1.62 5.32 -2.70
CA LEU A 39 2.36 6.46 -3.24
C LEU A 39 1.57 7.74 -2.95
N CYS A 40 2.18 8.65 -2.19
CA CYS A 40 1.57 9.91 -1.76
C CYS A 40 2.53 11.08 -1.97
N HIS A 41 1.98 12.28 -2.12
CA HIS A 41 2.76 13.51 -2.21
C HIS A 41 3.31 13.92 -0.84
N HIS A 42 4.63 14.02 -0.69
CA HIS A 42 5.26 14.22 0.63
C HIS A 42 4.91 15.55 1.30
N ALA A 43 4.57 16.59 0.53
CA ALA A 43 4.07 17.85 1.10
C ALA A 43 2.72 17.71 1.85
N LEU A 44 2.00 16.59 1.66
CA LEU A 44 0.70 16.33 2.30
C LEU A 44 0.74 15.14 3.27
N VAL A 45 1.67 14.19 3.07
CA VAL A 45 1.70 12.92 3.78
C VAL A 45 3.13 12.59 4.22
N ASP A 46 3.28 12.35 5.52
CA ASP A 46 4.53 11.89 6.15
C ASP A 46 4.50 10.39 6.46
N ALA A 47 5.59 9.88 7.03
CA ALA A 47 5.71 8.46 7.38
C ALA A 47 4.65 7.98 8.41
N ARG A 48 4.17 8.84 9.32
CA ARG A 48 3.21 8.44 10.35
C ARG A 48 1.86 8.01 9.76
N PRO A 49 1.15 8.83 8.96
CA PRO A 49 -0.08 8.41 8.30
C PRO A 49 0.08 7.14 7.43
N ILE A 50 1.25 6.97 6.78
CA ILE A 50 1.54 5.76 6.00
C ILE A 50 1.61 4.52 6.90
N SER A 51 2.30 4.63 8.04
CA SER A 51 2.38 3.54 9.02
C SER A 51 1.01 3.18 9.60
N GLU A 52 0.21 4.20 9.96
CA GLU A 52 -1.14 4.00 10.49
C GLU A 52 -2.04 3.32 9.46
N PHE A 53 -1.95 3.73 8.18
CA PHE A 53 -2.67 3.07 7.09
C PHE A 53 -2.37 1.56 7.02
N TYR A 54 -1.10 1.16 7.05
CA TYR A 54 -0.75 -0.26 6.99
C TYR A 54 -1.22 -1.06 8.21
N GLN A 55 -1.20 -0.45 9.40
CA GLN A 55 -1.69 -1.07 10.63
C GLN A 55 -3.19 -1.31 10.59
N ILE A 56 -3.96 -0.28 10.22
CA ILE A 56 -5.42 -0.35 10.09
C ILE A 56 -5.78 -1.35 9.00
N LEU A 57 -5.18 -1.27 7.82
CA LEU A 57 -5.44 -2.21 6.73
C LEU A 57 -5.19 -3.67 7.17
N SER A 58 -4.10 -3.92 7.89
CA SER A 58 -3.81 -5.26 8.41
C SER A 58 -4.83 -5.73 9.44
N GLN A 59 -5.40 -4.82 10.24
CA GLN A 59 -6.46 -5.14 11.19
C GLN A 59 -7.78 -5.44 10.47
N GLU A 60 -8.23 -4.55 9.57
CA GLU A 60 -9.45 -4.74 8.79
C GLU A 60 -9.42 -6.06 8.01
N MET A 61 -8.29 -6.41 7.41
CA MET A 61 -8.14 -7.68 6.69
C MET A 61 -8.25 -8.92 7.58
N ARG A 62 -7.99 -8.81 8.89
CA ARG A 62 -8.19 -9.91 9.84
C ARG A 62 -9.62 -9.99 10.35
N GLU A 63 -10.37 -8.90 10.29
CA GLU A 63 -11.77 -8.84 10.74
C GLU A 63 -12.76 -9.27 9.63
N ILE A 64 -12.32 -9.26 8.36
CA ILE A 64 -13.06 -9.81 7.23
C ILE A 64 -12.86 -11.33 7.20
N ASP A 65 -13.67 -12.06 7.99
CA ASP A 65 -13.92 -13.50 7.85
C ASP A 65 -15.07 -13.78 6.85
#